data_AF-A0A843LI64-F1
#
_entry.id   AF-A0A843LI64-F1
#
_cell.length_a   1.000
_cell.length_b   1.000
_cell.length_c   1.000
_cell.angle_alpha   90.00
_cell.angle_beta   90.00
_cell.angle_gamma   90.00
#
_symmetry.space_group_name_H-M   'P 1'
#
loop_
_entity.id
_entity.type
_entity.pdbx_description
1 polymer ?
#
loop_
_entity_poly.entity_id
_entity_poly.type
_entity_poly.pdbx_seq_one_letter_code
_entity_poly.pdbx_strand_id
1 'polypeptide(L)'
;VLMCAKGEEPLLYISADARAGVCPGGQSWLGLTEMAEGLKYFISTGSPAFRGGEAEHLKRDPELVTRSKAFVGRVRPPQAHLCVAQCARYRQGTGQPRAILLFAEAEQLRNLLALHHFGTPDAFTSTSAPWGPSCASFLTYPAGLASNCPDQALIIGPVDPTGNRWLPPDLMSLGIKVRDAERMARDVPASFLTKRPQVAFPDGR
;
A
#
# COMPACT_ATOMS: atom_id res chain seq x y z
N VAL A 1 3.99 -3.15 9.61
CA VAL A 1 3.97 -3.66 8.22
C VAL A 1 5.27 -4.39 7.99
N LEU A 2 5.20 -5.63 7.52
CA LEU A 2 6.38 -6.43 7.22
C LEU A 2 6.64 -6.36 5.71
N MET A 3 7.83 -5.97 5.31
CA MET A 3 8.21 -5.76 3.92
C MET A 3 9.05 -6.94 3.41
N CYS A 4 8.64 -7.52 2.28
CA CYS A 4 9.44 -8.49 1.56
C CYS A 4 10.32 -7.78 0.53
N ALA A 5 11.48 -7.32 0.99
CA ALA A 5 12.49 -6.71 0.12
C ALA A 5 13.89 -7.13 0.59
N LYS A 6 14.84 -7.22 -0.35
CA LYS A 6 16.26 -7.36 -0.02
C LYS A 6 16.82 -5.99 0.34
N GLY A 7 17.69 -5.93 1.34
CA GLY A 7 18.31 -4.69 1.83
C GLY A 7 18.75 -4.81 3.29
N GLU A 8 19.40 -3.78 3.81
CA GLU A 8 19.84 -3.72 5.21
C GLU A 8 19.06 -2.69 6.04
N GLU A 9 17.98 -2.15 5.46
CA GLU A 9 17.22 -1.03 6.02
C GLU A 9 16.80 -1.30 7.47
N PRO A 10 17.05 -0.35 8.37
CA PRO A 10 16.66 -0.47 9.76
C PRO A 10 15.14 -0.47 9.89
N LEU A 11 14.66 -0.93 11.05
CA LEU A 11 13.25 -0.83 11.41
C LEU A 11 12.83 0.64 11.48
N LEU A 12 11.83 1.01 10.69
CA LEU A 12 11.25 2.35 10.73
C LEU A 12 10.14 2.39 11.78
N TYR A 13 10.22 3.35 12.69
CA TYR A 13 9.18 3.62 13.69
C TYR A 13 8.51 4.94 13.33
N ILE A 14 7.20 4.90 13.09
CA ILE A 14 6.45 6.10 12.69
C ILE A 14 5.32 6.36 13.69
N SER A 15 5.33 7.53 14.32
CA SER A 15 4.29 7.98 15.25
C SER A 15 4.22 9.51 15.30
N ALA A 16 3.33 10.06 16.12
CA ALA A 16 3.25 11.51 16.34
C ALA A 16 4.60 12.09 16.82
N ASP A 17 5.27 11.36 17.71
CA ASP A 17 6.56 11.74 18.30
C ASP A 17 7.77 11.24 17.49
N ALA A 18 7.55 10.36 16.50
CA ALA A 18 8.58 9.80 15.63
C ALA A 18 8.19 10.00 14.15
N ARG A 19 8.23 11.26 13.68
CA ARG A 19 7.87 11.65 12.30
C ARG A 19 9.02 12.24 11.48
N ALA A 20 10.23 12.27 12.05
CA ALA A 20 11.43 12.74 11.34
C ALA A 20 11.65 11.90 10.06
N GLY A 21 11.94 12.56 8.94
CA GLY A 21 12.09 11.90 7.63
C GLY A 21 10.78 11.52 6.93
N VAL A 22 9.62 11.62 7.58
CA VAL A 22 8.32 11.37 6.94
C VAL A 22 7.85 12.64 6.23
N CYS A 23 7.64 12.57 4.92
CA CYS A 23 7.17 13.72 4.14
C CYS A 23 5.78 14.18 4.62
N PRO A 24 5.38 15.46 4.42
CA PRO A 24 4.09 15.97 4.88
C PRO A 24 2.88 15.16 4.37
N GLY A 25 2.96 14.68 3.12
CA GLY A 25 1.94 13.78 2.57
C GLY A 25 1.88 12.46 3.33
N GLY A 26 3.02 11.84 3.60
CA GLY A 26 3.12 10.62 4.42
C GLY A 26 2.54 10.80 5.83
N GLN A 27 2.81 11.93 6.48
CA GLN A 27 2.24 12.23 7.80
C GLN A 27 0.71 12.30 7.76
N SER A 28 0.14 12.96 6.74
CA SER A 28 -1.32 13.04 6.57
C SER A 28 -1.95 11.68 6.24
N TRP A 29 -1.30 10.89 5.38
CA TRP A 29 -1.77 9.56 5.03
C TRP A 29 -1.53 8.52 6.11
N LEU A 30 -0.77 8.83 7.15
CA LEU A 30 -0.66 8.02 8.37
C LEU A 30 -1.52 8.56 9.52
N GLY A 31 -2.33 9.59 9.29
CA GLY A 31 -3.23 10.17 10.30
C GLY A 31 -2.52 10.95 11.39
N LEU A 32 -1.25 11.33 11.19
CA LEU A 32 -0.44 12.08 12.15
C LEU A 32 -0.69 13.58 12.08
N THR A 33 -1.12 14.07 10.91
CA THR A 33 -1.45 15.47 10.68
C THR A 33 -2.67 15.57 9.76
N GLU A 34 -3.37 16.69 9.81
CA GLU A 34 -4.37 17.01 8.79
C GLU A 34 -3.71 17.30 7.44
N MET A 35 -4.48 17.13 6.37
CA MET A 35 -4.04 17.51 5.04
C MET A 35 -4.03 19.04 4.94
N ALA A 36 -2.89 19.63 4.61
CA ALA A 36 -2.78 21.08 4.41
C ALA A 36 -3.76 21.53 3.31
N GLU A 37 -4.46 22.64 3.53
CA GLU A 37 -5.49 23.10 2.59
C GLU A 37 -4.94 23.30 1.18
N GLY A 38 -3.74 23.85 1.04
CA GLY A 38 -3.10 24.07 -0.26
C GLY A 38 -2.82 22.79 -1.06
N LEU A 39 -2.80 21.62 -0.41
CA LEU A 39 -2.47 20.36 -1.07
C LEU A 39 -3.51 19.95 -2.13
N LYS A 40 -4.78 20.38 -1.97
CA LYS A 40 -5.81 20.14 -2.99
C LYS A 40 -5.47 20.80 -4.31
N TYR A 41 -4.83 21.97 -4.30
CA TYR A 41 -4.37 22.65 -5.51
C TYR A 41 -3.12 21.99 -6.07
N PHE A 42 -2.14 21.67 -5.22
CA PHE A 42 -0.92 20.98 -5.65
C PHE A 42 -1.21 19.64 -6.35
N ILE A 43 -2.14 18.84 -5.84
CA ILE A 43 -2.49 17.54 -6.46
C ILE A 43 -3.24 17.72 -7.80
N SER A 44 -3.86 18.89 -8.03
CA SER A 44 -4.76 19.12 -9.17
C SER A 44 -4.28 20.19 -10.14
N THR A 45 -4.57 21.47 -9.88
CA THR A 45 -4.42 22.57 -10.84
C THR A 45 -3.22 23.46 -10.62
N GLY A 46 -2.59 23.37 -9.44
CA GLY A 46 -1.63 24.36 -8.95
C GLY A 46 -2.32 25.61 -8.38
N SER A 47 -1.55 26.39 -7.63
CA SER A 47 -1.97 27.71 -7.14
C SER A 47 -0.74 28.56 -6.82
N PRO A 48 -0.62 29.81 -7.31
CA PRO A 48 0.51 30.68 -6.98
C PRO A 48 0.74 30.85 -5.47
N ALA A 49 -0.32 30.76 -4.68
CA ALA A 49 -0.27 30.88 -3.22
C ALA A 49 0.29 29.64 -2.51
N PHE A 50 0.51 28.53 -3.21
CA PHE A 50 1.00 27.29 -2.62
C PHE A 50 2.09 26.66 -3.48
N ARG A 51 3.28 26.44 -2.89
CA ARG A 51 4.44 25.85 -3.58
C ARG A 51 4.79 26.55 -4.90
N GLY A 52 4.59 27.87 -4.98
CA GLY A 52 4.96 28.66 -6.15
C GLY A 52 4.18 28.33 -7.43
N GLY A 53 3.02 27.66 -7.33
CA GLY A 53 2.21 27.29 -8.50
C GLY A 53 2.40 25.86 -8.99
N GLU A 54 3.35 25.11 -8.43
CA GLU A 54 3.60 23.71 -8.81
C GLU A 54 2.35 22.83 -8.66
N ALA A 55 2.23 21.83 -9.55
CA ALA A 55 1.11 20.91 -9.58
C ALA A 55 1.50 19.52 -10.09
N GLU A 56 0.86 18.48 -9.57
CA GLU A 56 1.04 17.09 -10.01
C GLU A 56 0.02 16.67 -11.07
N HIS A 57 -1.08 17.41 -11.23
CA HIS A 57 -2.16 17.11 -12.19
C HIS A 57 -2.74 15.69 -12.09
N LEU A 58 -2.75 15.11 -10.89
CA LEU A 58 -3.26 13.75 -10.62
C LEU A 58 -4.79 13.71 -10.44
N LYS A 59 -5.40 14.86 -10.19
CA LYS A 59 -6.85 15.04 -10.15
C LYS A 59 -7.23 16.26 -10.98
N ARG A 60 -8.39 16.18 -11.64
CA ARG A 60 -8.87 17.24 -12.53
C ARG A 60 -9.04 18.59 -11.81
N ASP A 61 -9.48 18.58 -10.55
CA ASP A 61 -9.78 19.79 -9.80
C ASP A 61 -9.66 19.60 -8.27
N PRO A 62 -9.52 20.69 -7.49
CA PRO A 62 -9.44 20.66 -6.04
C PRO A 62 -10.61 19.99 -5.32
N GLU A 63 -11.81 20.08 -5.89
CA GLU A 63 -13.02 19.49 -5.32
C GLU A 63 -12.93 17.96 -5.38
N LEU A 64 -12.48 17.41 -6.51
CA LEU A 64 -12.24 15.98 -6.67
C LEU A 64 -11.14 15.46 -5.75
N VAL A 65 -10.12 16.26 -5.42
CA VAL A 65 -9.13 15.86 -4.39
C VAL A 65 -9.83 15.69 -3.04
N THR A 66 -10.64 16.67 -2.65
CA THR A 66 -11.38 16.67 -1.38
C THR A 66 -12.36 15.51 -1.31
N ARG A 67 -13.16 15.29 -2.36
CA ARG A 67 -14.09 14.17 -2.47
C ARG A 67 -13.38 12.82 -2.45
N SER A 68 -12.26 12.69 -3.17
CA SER A 68 -11.47 11.45 -3.15
C SER A 68 -10.93 11.14 -1.76
N LYS A 69 -10.48 12.16 -1.00
CA LYS A 69 -10.06 11.98 0.39
C LYS A 69 -11.23 11.60 1.30
N ALA A 70 -12.42 12.18 1.08
CA ALA A 70 -13.63 11.81 1.82
C ALA A 70 -14.03 10.34 1.57
N PHE A 71 -13.88 9.82 0.35
CA PHE A 71 -14.13 8.41 0.03
C PHE A 71 -13.23 7.45 0.83
N VAL A 72 -11.96 7.81 1.04
CA VAL A 72 -11.02 7.06 1.89
C VAL A 72 -11.48 7.03 3.36
N GLY A 73 -12.22 8.05 3.77
CA GLY A 73 -12.69 8.23 5.14
C GLY A 73 -11.58 8.70 6.08
N ARG A 74 -11.83 8.54 7.38
CA ARG A 74 -10.89 8.97 8.41
C ARG A 74 -9.66 8.08 8.39
N VAL A 75 -8.48 8.69 8.26
CA VAL A 75 -7.21 8.02 8.47
C VAL A 75 -6.84 8.13 9.94
N ARG A 76 -6.77 6.99 10.63
CA ARG A 76 -6.46 6.94 12.07
C ARG A 76 -4.96 6.74 12.27
N PRO A 77 -4.32 7.50 13.18
CA PRO A 77 -2.93 7.27 13.51
C PRO A 77 -2.73 5.89 14.16
N PRO A 78 -1.50 5.33 14.10
CA PRO A 78 -1.15 4.19 14.92
C PRO A 78 -1.31 4.53 16.41
N GLN A 79 -1.71 3.55 17.23
CA GLN A 79 -1.95 3.76 18.67
C GLN A 79 -0.67 4.14 19.44
N ALA A 80 0.46 3.53 19.07
CA ALA A 80 1.78 3.86 19.61
C ALA A 80 2.73 4.18 18.46
N HIS A 81 3.16 3.15 17.72
CA HIS A 81 3.99 3.29 16.53
C HIS A 81 3.46 2.39 15.41
N LEU A 82 3.55 2.88 14.17
CA LEU A 82 3.55 2.02 13.00
C LEU A 82 4.99 1.62 12.70
N CYS A 83 5.32 0.35 12.90
CA CYS A 83 6.63 -0.20 12.59
C CYS A 83 6.65 -0.74 11.16
N VAL A 84 7.63 -0.36 10.35
CA VAL A 84 7.90 -0.97 9.03
C VAL A 84 9.25 -1.68 9.09
N ALA A 85 9.22 -3.01 8.93
CA ALA A 85 10.39 -3.86 9.07
C ALA A 85 10.48 -4.84 7.90
N GLN A 86 11.68 -5.28 7.55
CA GLN A 86 11.80 -6.44 6.66
C GLN A 86 11.27 -7.71 7.33
N CYS A 87 10.60 -8.57 6.55
CA CYS A 87 10.09 -9.86 7.05
C CYS A 87 11.19 -10.70 7.72
N ALA A 88 12.40 -10.72 7.16
CA ALA A 88 13.54 -11.47 7.70
C ALA A 88 14.02 -10.99 9.08
N ARG A 89 13.67 -9.75 9.46
CA ARG A 89 14.03 -9.15 10.75
C ARG A 89 12.92 -9.27 11.79
N TYR A 90 11.73 -9.75 11.41
CA TYR A 90 10.64 -9.96 12.35
C TYR A 90 11.02 -11.03 13.37
N ARG A 91 10.81 -10.72 14.65
CA ARG A 91 10.97 -11.66 15.76
C ARG A 91 9.70 -11.63 16.60
N GLN A 92 9.45 -12.73 17.30
CA GLN A 92 8.41 -12.74 18.32
C GLN A 92 8.71 -11.63 19.35
N GLY A 93 7.72 -10.77 19.62
CA GLY A 93 7.89 -9.59 20.48
C GLY A 93 8.16 -8.27 19.75
N THR A 94 8.40 -8.26 18.43
CA THR A 94 8.54 -7.00 17.64
C THR A 94 7.25 -6.16 17.58
N GLY A 95 6.10 -6.76 17.91
CA GLY A 95 4.77 -6.17 17.83
C GLY A 95 3.84 -7.01 16.95
N GLN A 96 2.56 -6.63 16.87
CA GLN A 96 1.58 -7.35 16.07
C GLN A 96 1.69 -6.97 14.59
N PRO A 97 2.01 -7.92 13.68
CA PRO A 97 2.01 -7.63 12.25
C PRO A 97 0.61 -7.24 11.78
N ARG A 98 0.51 -6.14 11.04
CA ARG A 98 -0.76 -5.62 10.50
C ARG A 98 -0.98 -6.06 9.05
N ALA A 99 0.10 -6.05 8.29
CA ALA A 99 0.13 -6.41 6.89
C ALA A 99 1.54 -6.80 6.45
N ILE A 100 1.60 -7.50 5.33
CA ILE A 100 2.77 -7.81 4.52
C ILE A 100 2.73 -6.90 3.28
N LEU A 101 3.85 -6.26 2.97
CA LEU A 101 4.07 -5.50 1.75
C LEU A 101 5.04 -6.27 0.86
N LEU A 102 4.56 -6.72 -0.29
CA LEU A 102 5.37 -7.37 -1.32
C LEU A 102 5.66 -6.38 -2.44
N PHE A 103 6.79 -6.56 -3.12
CA PHE A 103 7.05 -6.00 -4.45
C PHE A 103 7.15 -7.15 -5.43
N ALA A 104 6.44 -7.03 -6.55
CA ALA A 104 6.23 -8.10 -7.50
C ALA A 104 6.13 -7.53 -8.92
N GLU A 105 6.74 -8.22 -9.86
CA GLU A 105 6.52 -8.00 -11.28
C GLU A 105 5.10 -8.44 -11.69
N ALA A 106 4.66 -8.04 -12.89
CA ALA A 106 3.31 -8.32 -13.38
C ALA A 106 2.92 -9.81 -13.31
N GLU A 107 3.83 -10.74 -13.63
CA GLU A 107 3.56 -12.17 -13.53
C GLU A 107 3.40 -12.66 -12.10
N GLN A 108 4.33 -12.29 -11.23
CA GLN A 108 4.30 -12.63 -9.81
C GLN A 108 3.02 -12.08 -9.17
N LEU A 109 2.64 -10.85 -9.51
CA LEU A 109 1.41 -10.22 -9.03
C LEU A 109 0.17 -10.99 -9.48
N ARG A 110 0.08 -11.39 -10.76
CA ARG A 110 -1.04 -12.22 -11.27
C ARG A 110 -1.15 -13.53 -10.49
N ASN A 111 -0.04 -14.20 -10.23
CA ASN A 111 -0.02 -15.45 -9.46
C ASN A 111 -0.49 -15.23 -8.01
N LEU A 112 -0.04 -14.16 -7.35
CA LEU A 112 -0.47 -13.83 -5.99
C LEU A 112 -1.96 -13.49 -5.92
N LEU A 113 -2.49 -12.74 -6.89
CA LEU A 113 -3.91 -12.41 -6.96
C LEU A 113 -4.77 -13.65 -7.26
N ALA A 114 -4.33 -14.52 -8.18
CA ALA A 114 -5.01 -15.78 -8.45
C ALA A 114 -4.99 -16.72 -7.22
N LEU A 115 -3.90 -16.75 -6.45
CA LEU A 115 -3.84 -17.49 -5.18
C LEU A 115 -4.80 -16.89 -4.14
N HIS A 116 -4.94 -15.57 -4.08
CA HIS A 116 -5.92 -14.95 -3.21
C HIS A 116 -7.35 -15.41 -3.55
N HIS A 117 -7.72 -15.35 -4.84
CA HIS A 117 -9.03 -15.76 -5.34
C HIS A 117 -9.29 -17.27 -5.23
N PHE A 118 -8.25 -18.10 -5.18
CA PHE A 118 -8.41 -19.54 -4.91
C PHE A 118 -9.16 -19.80 -3.58
N GLY A 119 -8.91 -18.97 -2.56
CA GLY A 119 -9.50 -19.12 -1.23
C GLY A 119 -10.74 -18.26 -0.95
N THR A 120 -11.31 -17.56 -1.95
CA THR A 120 -12.49 -16.70 -1.77
C THR A 120 -13.42 -16.68 -2.99
N PRO A 121 -14.76 -16.72 -2.82
CA PRO A 121 -15.69 -16.58 -3.94
C PRO A 121 -15.83 -15.13 -4.44
N ASP A 122 -15.30 -14.15 -3.71
CA ASP A 122 -15.41 -12.73 -4.10
C ASP A 122 -14.44 -12.39 -5.25
N ALA A 123 -15.00 -12.17 -6.44
CA ALA A 123 -14.27 -11.83 -7.64
C ALA A 123 -14.01 -10.32 -7.82
N PHE A 124 -14.77 -9.45 -7.15
CA PHE A 124 -14.81 -8.03 -7.51
C PHE A 124 -14.35 -7.08 -6.41
N THR A 125 -14.49 -7.45 -5.13
CA THR A 125 -14.19 -6.54 -4.01
C THR A 125 -13.04 -7.00 -3.11
N SER A 126 -12.51 -8.20 -3.37
CA SER A 126 -11.43 -8.82 -2.60
C SER A 126 -10.03 -8.32 -3.00
N THR A 127 -9.93 -7.57 -4.11
CA THR A 127 -8.71 -6.89 -4.54
C THR A 127 -9.03 -5.47 -5.01
N SER A 128 -8.12 -4.53 -4.81
CA SER A 128 -8.32 -3.14 -5.20
C SER A 128 -6.99 -2.49 -5.58
N ALA A 129 -6.99 -1.68 -6.64
CA ALA A 129 -5.90 -0.77 -6.99
C ALA A 129 -6.30 0.68 -6.70
N PRO A 130 -6.42 1.09 -5.42
CA PRO A 130 -7.00 2.37 -5.06
C PRO A 130 -6.08 3.54 -5.40
N TRP A 131 -6.69 4.69 -5.72
CA TRP A 131 -5.98 5.95 -5.83
C TRP A 131 -5.35 6.37 -4.48
N GLY A 132 -4.25 7.11 -4.56
CA GLY A 132 -3.57 7.73 -3.43
C GLY A 132 -2.06 7.73 -3.66
N PRO A 133 -1.30 8.45 -2.82
CA PRO A 133 0.15 8.40 -2.89
C PRO A 133 0.68 7.02 -2.51
N SER A 134 1.96 6.76 -2.81
CA SER A 134 2.59 5.46 -2.51
C SER A 134 2.51 5.06 -1.04
N CYS A 135 2.63 5.99 -0.09
CA CYS A 135 2.46 5.70 1.34
C CYS A 135 1.05 5.19 1.69
N ALA A 136 0.02 5.58 0.93
CA ALA A 136 -1.34 5.10 1.14
C ALA A 136 -1.48 3.62 0.79
N SER A 137 -1.00 3.22 -0.39
CA SER A 137 -1.04 1.82 -0.85
C SER A 137 -0.06 0.93 -0.10
N PHE A 138 1.10 1.44 0.30
CA PHE A 138 2.12 0.65 1.01
C PHE A 138 1.78 0.43 2.47
N LEU A 139 1.22 1.44 3.14
CA LEU A 139 1.07 1.46 4.60
C LEU A 139 -0.38 1.64 5.02
N THR A 140 -1.01 2.74 4.62
CA THR A 140 -2.30 3.18 5.17
C THR A 140 -3.43 2.18 4.96
N TYR A 141 -3.65 1.77 3.72
CA TYR A 141 -4.72 0.86 3.35
C TYR A 141 -4.46 -0.56 3.89
N PRO A 142 -3.30 -1.21 3.61
CA PRO A 142 -3.08 -2.58 4.08
C PRO A 142 -2.98 -2.68 5.61
N ALA A 143 -2.47 -1.65 6.31
CA ALA A 143 -2.43 -1.66 7.78
C ALA A 143 -3.78 -1.35 8.45
N GLY A 144 -4.84 -1.08 7.68
CA GLY A 144 -6.19 -0.81 8.19
C GLY A 144 -6.29 0.54 8.90
N LEU A 145 -5.59 1.57 8.41
CA LEU A 145 -5.64 2.91 9.00
C LEU A 145 -6.76 3.77 8.40
N ALA A 146 -7.18 3.51 7.16
CA ALA A 146 -8.29 4.21 6.51
C ALA A 146 -9.64 3.55 6.85
N SER A 147 -10.60 4.34 7.36
CA SER A 147 -11.88 3.81 7.88
C SER A 147 -12.76 3.14 6.83
N ASN A 148 -12.66 3.57 5.57
CA ASN A 148 -13.52 3.06 4.49
C ASN A 148 -12.80 2.06 3.59
N CYS A 149 -11.53 1.72 3.88
CA CYS A 149 -10.83 0.68 3.15
C CYS A 149 -11.50 -0.67 3.46
N PRO A 150 -11.99 -1.43 2.45
CA PRO A 150 -12.64 -2.72 2.70
C PRO A 150 -11.73 -3.67 3.47
N ASP A 151 -12.29 -4.42 4.42
CA ASP A 151 -11.46 -5.25 5.28
C ASP A 151 -10.85 -6.46 4.54
N GLN A 152 -11.55 -6.95 3.52
CA GLN A 152 -11.14 -8.10 2.72
C GLN A 152 -10.23 -7.76 1.54
N ALA A 153 -10.04 -6.48 1.21
CA ALA A 153 -9.33 -6.10 0.00
C ALA A 153 -7.80 -6.24 0.15
N LEU A 154 -7.17 -6.99 -0.76
CA LEU A 154 -5.75 -6.81 -1.07
C LEU A 154 -5.55 -5.49 -1.80
N ILE A 155 -4.44 -4.80 -1.50
CA ILE A 155 -4.16 -3.48 -2.03
C ILE A 155 -3.02 -3.56 -3.04
N ILE A 156 -3.34 -3.28 -4.30
CA ILE A 156 -2.38 -3.19 -5.40
C ILE A 156 -1.97 -1.72 -5.54
N GLY A 157 -0.67 -1.46 -5.66
CA GLY A 157 -0.17 -0.10 -5.86
C GLY A 157 1.32 -0.07 -6.13
N PRO A 158 1.99 1.09 -6.14
CA PRO A 158 1.33 2.37 -6.23
C PRO A 158 0.74 2.53 -7.64
N VAL A 159 -0.40 3.22 -7.75
CA VAL A 159 -0.96 3.63 -9.07
C VAL A 159 -0.65 5.11 -9.37
N ASP A 160 0.05 5.76 -8.45
CA ASP A 160 0.47 7.15 -8.54
C ASP A 160 1.78 7.25 -9.36
N PRO A 161 1.75 7.93 -10.52
CA PRO A 161 2.91 8.02 -11.42
C PRO A 161 4.07 8.84 -10.85
N THR A 162 3.88 9.58 -9.75
CA THR A 162 5.02 10.21 -9.06
C THR A 162 6.02 9.17 -8.54
N GLY A 163 5.61 7.90 -8.41
CA GLY A 163 6.45 6.75 -8.11
C GLY A 163 7.47 6.41 -9.21
N ASN A 164 7.20 6.75 -10.46
CA ASN A 164 8.01 6.34 -11.62
C ASN A 164 9.46 6.85 -11.56
N ARG A 165 9.72 7.90 -10.77
CA ARG A 165 11.09 8.45 -10.59
C ARG A 165 11.98 7.58 -9.68
N TRP A 166 11.41 6.66 -8.90
CA TRP A 166 12.14 5.92 -7.86
C TRP A 166 11.77 4.43 -7.76
N LEU A 167 10.60 4.01 -8.25
CA LEU A 167 10.21 2.60 -8.31
C LEU A 167 10.63 2.01 -9.67
N PRO A 168 11.23 0.80 -9.71
CA PRO A 168 11.48 0.11 -10.97
C PRO A 168 10.21 -0.03 -11.82
N PRO A 169 10.29 0.17 -13.14
CA PRO A 169 9.11 0.32 -14.02
C PRO A 169 8.26 -0.95 -14.15
N ASP A 170 8.84 -2.10 -13.83
CA ASP A 170 8.24 -3.43 -13.88
C ASP A 170 7.65 -3.88 -12.53
N LEU A 171 7.94 -3.16 -11.44
CA LEU A 171 7.49 -3.51 -10.10
C LEU A 171 6.19 -2.81 -9.72
N MET A 172 5.30 -3.61 -9.15
CA MET A 172 4.16 -3.18 -8.37
C MET A 172 4.32 -3.70 -6.94
N SER A 173 3.67 -3.03 -5.99
CA SER A 173 3.46 -3.49 -4.64
C SER A 173 2.13 -4.24 -4.47
N LEU A 174 2.11 -5.17 -3.52
CA LEU A 174 0.90 -5.82 -3.03
C LEU A 174 0.89 -5.77 -1.50
N GLY A 175 -0.07 -5.03 -0.95
CA GLY A 175 -0.39 -4.99 0.47
C GLY A 175 -1.37 -6.10 0.84
N ILE A 176 -0.93 -7.02 1.71
CA ILE A 176 -1.67 -8.20 2.13
C ILE A 176 -1.88 -8.15 3.64
N LYS A 177 -3.11 -8.24 4.14
CA LYS A 177 -3.35 -8.39 5.58
C LYS A 177 -2.84 -9.75 6.05
N VAL A 178 -2.37 -9.81 7.29
CA VAL A 178 -1.75 -11.04 7.83
C VAL A 178 -2.69 -12.23 7.79
N ARG A 179 -3.98 -12.02 8.13
CA ARG A 179 -5.06 -13.02 7.97
C ARG A 179 -5.08 -13.62 6.57
N ASP A 180 -5.04 -12.77 5.55
CA ASP A 180 -5.13 -13.19 4.15
C ASP A 180 -3.84 -13.88 3.71
N ALA A 181 -2.68 -13.40 4.15
CA ALA A 181 -1.40 -14.06 3.90
C ALA A 181 -1.33 -15.47 4.50
N GLU A 182 -1.80 -15.64 5.73
CA GLU A 182 -1.88 -16.94 6.40
C GLU A 182 -2.81 -17.91 5.67
N ARG A 183 -3.98 -17.42 5.20
CA ARG A 183 -4.89 -18.22 4.36
C ARG A 183 -4.21 -18.62 3.07
N MET A 184 -3.68 -17.66 2.32
CA MET A 184 -2.99 -17.90 1.05
C MET A 184 -1.87 -18.91 1.20
N ALA A 185 -1.07 -18.83 2.27
CA ALA A 185 -0.01 -19.80 2.57
C ALA A 185 -0.55 -21.22 2.80
N ARG A 186 -1.67 -21.38 3.52
CA ARG A 186 -2.34 -22.67 3.70
C ARG A 186 -2.93 -23.22 2.40
N ASP A 187 -3.33 -22.35 1.49
CA ASP A 187 -3.93 -22.72 0.20
C ASP A 187 -2.88 -23.18 -0.83
N VAL A 188 -1.60 -22.78 -0.69
CA VAL A 188 -0.52 -23.10 -1.64
C VAL A 188 -0.48 -24.58 -2.05
N PRO A 189 -0.48 -25.57 -1.13
CA PRO A 189 -0.35 -26.99 -1.50
C PRO A 189 -1.53 -27.52 -2.35
N ALA A 190 -2.71 -26.93 -2.21
CA ALA A 190 -3.91 -27.28 -2.96
C ALA A 190 -4.09 -26.46 -4.25
N SER A 191 -3.42 -25.31 -4.35
CA SER A 191 -3.56 -24.36 -5.45
C SER A 191 -2.82 -24.75 -6.73
N PHE A 192 -3.07 -23.98 -7.80
CA PHE A 192 -2.36 -24.09 -9.07
C PHE A 192 -0.83 -23.89 -8.96
N LEU A 193 -0.34 -23.17 -7.95
CA LEU A 193 1.11 -23.01 -7.72
C LEU A 193 1.81 -24.35 -7.49
N THR A 194 1.14 -25.27 -6.80
CA THR A 194 1.68 -26.62 -6.51
C THR A 194 1.18 -27.65 -7.52
N LYS A 195 -0.10 -27.57 -7.91
CA LYS A 195 -0.74 -28.58 -8.77
C LYS A 195 -0.43 -28.39 -10.26
N ARG A 196 -0.10 -27.17 -10.68
CA ARG A 196 0.21 -26.79 -12.07
C ARG A 196 1.35 -25.75 -12.12
N PRO A 197 2.53 -26.05 -11.54
CA PRO A 197 3.61 -25.07 -11.42
C PRO A 197 4.06 -24.51 -12.76
N GLN A 198 4.00 -25.27 -13.86
CA GLN A 198 4.33 -24.84 -15.21
C GLN A 198 3.40 -23.73 -15.77
N VAL A 199 2.20 -23.57 -15.19
CA VAL A 199 1.29 -22.46 -15.54
C VAL A 199 1.66 -21.20 -14.77
N ALA A 200 1.99 -21.36 -13.49
CA ALA A 200 2.40 -20.24 -12.63
C ALA A 200 3.81 -19.74 -12.95
N PHE A 201 4.72 -20.66 -13.26
CA PHE A 201 6.15 -20.45 -13.49
C PHE A 201 6.54 -21.15 -14.80
N PRO A 202 6.14 -20.60 -15.95
CA PRO A 202 6.49 -21.17 -17.25
C PRO A 202 7.98 -21.02 -17.53
N ASP A 203 8.58 -22.04 -18.14
CA ASP A 203 9.99 -22.02 -18.54
C ASP A 203 10.25 -21.02 -19.68
N GLY A 204 11.46 -20.43 -19.69
CA GLY A 204 11.98 -19.68 -20.84
C GLY A 204 11.40 -18.28 -21.05
N ARG A 205 11.03 -17.58 -19.96
CA ARG A 205 10.63 -16.17 -19.97
C ARG A 205 11.77 -15.23 -19.61
#